data_AF-A0A7C8E7A9-F1
#
_entry.id   AF-A0A7C8E7A9-F1
#
_cell.length_a   1.000
_cell.length_b   1.000
_cell.length_c   1.000
_cell.angle_alpha   90.00
_cell.angle_beta   90.00
_cell.angle_gamma   90.00
#
_symmetry.space_group_name_H-M   'P 1'
#
loop_
_entity.id
_entity.type
_entity.pdbx_description
1 polymer ?
#
loop_
_entity_poly.entity_id
_entity_poly.type
_entity_poly.pdbx_seq_one_letter_code
_entity_poly.pdbx_strand_id
1 'polypeptide(L)'
;MAFPNDREAIAVALKMLRPCSVDELRLVHIKNTMELTSMMVSVGCLDSIDKDRLESIGEEDLDLEFDSRGGLISRVSNVRG
;
A
#
# COMPACT_ATOMS: atom_id res chain seq x y z
N MET A 1 14.25 -13.79 -9.23
CA MET A 1 14.95 -12.48 -9.30
C MET A 1 14.37 -11.64 -8.17
N ALA A 2 15.21 -11.09 -7.29
CA ALA A 2 14.79 -10.20 -6.22
C ALA A 2 15.39 -8.82 -6.48
N PHE A 3 14.63 -7.77 -6.23
CA PHE A 3 15.13 -6.40 -6.33
C PHE A 3 15.94 -6.04 -5.08
N PRO A 4 16.86 -5.06 -5.17
CA PRO A 4 17.73 -4.70 -4.05
C PRO A 4 16.99 -4.08 -2.85
N ASN A 5 15.85 -3.43 -3.11
CA ASN A 5 15.00 -2.80 -2.12
C ASN A 5 13.57 -2.61 -2.65
N ASP A 6 12.67 -2.18 -1.77
CA ASP A 6 11.25 -2.00 -2.07
C ASP A 6 11.02 -0.92 -3.12
N ARG A 7 11.81 0.16 -3.07
CA ARG A 7 11.70 1.27 -4.03
C ARG A 7 11.94 0.82 -5.48
N GLU A 8 13.00 0.05 -5.70
CA GLU A 8 13.32 -0.55 -7.01
C GLU A 8 12.24 -1.55 -7.44
N ALA A 9 11.77 -2.40 -6.51
CA ALA A 9 10.70 -3.35 -6.79
C ALA A 9 9.42 -2.66 -7.26
N ILE A 10 8.97 -1.63 -6.54
CA ILE A 10 7.78 -0.86 -6.86
C ILE A 10 7.98 -0.09 -8.16
N ALA A 11 9.13 0.57 -8.35
CA ALA A 11 9.41 1.33 -9.58
C ALA A 11 9.39 0.44 -10.83
N VAL A 12 9.93 -0.77 -10.75
CA VAL A 12 9.87 -1.73 -11.85
C VAL A 12 8.45 -2.26 -12.05
N ALA A 13 7.72 -2.57 -10.98
CA ALA A 13 6.32 -2.97 -11.08
C ALA A 13 5.48 -1.90 -11.80
N LEU A 14 5.64 -0.62 -11.45
CA LEU A 14 4.95 0.50 -12.08
C LEU A 14 5.28 0.64 -13.57
N LYS A 15 6.53 0.41 -13.97
CA LYS A 15 6.95 0.42 -15.39
C LYS A 15 6.34 -0.72 -16.22
N MET A 16 5.96 -1.81 -15.57
CA MET A 16 5.34 -2.98 -16.22
C MET A 16 3.82 -2.84 -16.37
N LEU A 17 3.21 -1.86 -15.67
CA LEU A 17 1.79 -1.55 -15.83
C LEU A 17 1.53 -0.82 -17.15
N ARG A 18 0.31 -0.96 -17.65
CA ARG A 18 -0.19 -0.06 -18.69
C ARG A 18 -0.18 1.39 -18.16
N PRO A 19 -0.05 2.41 -19.03
CA PRO A 19 -0.27 3.79 -18.63
C PRO A 19 -1.59 3.93 -17.88
N CYS A 20 -1.53 4.48 -16.68
CA CYS A 20 -2.66 4.76 -15.81
C CYS A 20 -2.36 6.02 -15.01
N SER A 21 -3.40 6.72 -14.58
CA SER A 21 -3.29 7.82 -13.64
C SER A 21 -3.00 7.30 -12.23
N VAL A 22 -2.50 8.17 -11.36
CA VAL A 22 -2.21 7.83 -9.95
C VAL A 22 -3.48 7.36 -9.24
N ASP A 23 -4.64 7.95 -9.55
CA ASP A 23 -5.93 7.61 -8.95
C ASP A 23 -6.47 6.26 -9.41
N GLU A 24 -5.98 5.73 -10.54
CA GLU A 24 -6.32 4.39 -11.03
C GLU A 24 -5.36 3.31 -10.51
N LEU A 25 -4.21 3.72 -9.95
CA LEU A 25 -3.23 2.80 -9.42
C LEU A 25 -3.80 2.10 -8.18
N ARG A 26 -3.70 0.77 -8.18
CA ARG A 26 -4.15 -0.09 -7.07
C ARG A 26 -2.96 -0.73 -6.38
N LEU A 27 -2.66 -0.24 -5.19
CA LEU A 27 -1.59 -0.73 -4.33
C LEU A 27 -2.17 -1.04 -2.95
N VAL A 28 -1.78 -2.18 -2.40
CA VAL A 28 -2.19 -2.63 -1.08
C VAL A 28 -0.95 -3.00 -0.29
N HIS A 29 -0.75 -2.37 0.86
CA HIS A 29 0.33 -2.66 1.78
C HIS A 29 -0.21 -3.31 3.04
N ILE A 30 0.26 -4.53 3.31
CA ILE A 30 -0.20 -5.39 4.40
C ILE A 30 1.03 -5.88 5.15
N LYS A 31 1.00 -5.76 6.47
CA LYS A 31 2.11 -6.22 7.32
C LYS A 31 2.06 -7.73 7.57
N ASN A 32 0.87 -8.29 7.75
CA ASN A 32 0.65 -9.71 7.98
C ASN A 32 -0.62 -10.17 7.25
N THR A 33 -0.46 -11.04 6.26
CA THR A 33 -1.59 -11.58 5.49
C THR A 33 -2.42 -12.59 6.27
N MET A 34 -1.91 -13.12 7.40
CA MET A 34 -2.63 -14.08 8.24
C MET A 34 -3.46 -13.44 9.34
N GLU A 35 -3.14 -12.21 9.71
CA GLU A 35 -3.87 -11.43 10.71
C GLU A 35 -4.08 -10.02 10.18
N LEU A 36 -4.94 -9.92 9.17
CA LEU A 36 -5.26 -8.66 8.49
C LEU A 36 -6.17 -7.79 9.38
N THR A 37 -5.54 -7.12 10.35
CA THR A 37 -6.21 -6.16 11.25
C THR A 37 -6.19 -4.74 10.69
N SER A 38 -5.19 -4.43 9.86
CA SER A 38 -5.04 -3.13 9.21
C SER A 38 -4.30 -3.28 7.89
N MET A 39 -4.60 -2.37 6.97
CA MET A 39 -3.94 -2.28 5.67
C MET A 39 -3.92 -0.83 5.22
N MET A 40 -2.93 -0.49 4.41
CA MET A 40 -2.92 0.76 3.65
C MET A 40 -3.25 0.44 2.20
N VAL A 41 -4.07 1.28 1.59
CA VAL A 41 -4.44 1.15 0.18
C VAL A 41 -4.27 2.46 -0.53
N SER A 42 -3.95 2.42 -1.82
CA SER A 42 -4.05 3.61 -2.67
C SER A 42 -5.51 3.98 -2.94
N VAL A 43 -5.75 5.23 -3.30
CA VAL A 43 -7.09 5.77 -3.62
C VAL A 43 -7.81 4.90 -4.67
N GLY A 44 -7.09 4.40 -5.68
CA GLY A 44 -7.67 3.55 -6.73
C GLY A 44 -8.25 2.21 -6.25
N CYS A 45 -8.02 1.82 -4.99
CA CYS A 45 -8.65 0.67 -4.36
C CYS A 45 -10.01 0.99 -3.73
N LEU A 46 -10.34 2.25 -3.43
CA LEU A 46 -11.51 2.62 -2.60
C LEU A 46 -12.84 2.13 -3.17
N ASP A 47 -13.00 2.16 -4.49
CA ASP A 47 -14.23 1.69 -5.16
C ASP A 47 -14.39 0.16 -5.13
N SER A 48 -13.30 -0.57 -4.91
CA SER A 48 -13.31 -2.04 -4.73
C SER A 48 -13.43 -2.44 -3.24
N ILE A 49 -13.47 -1.43 -2.38
CA ILE A 49 -13.77 -1.35 -0.95
C ILE A 49 -15.15 -1.85 -0.52
N ASP A 50 -15.34 -3.06 0.02
CA ASP A 50 -16.56 -3.32 0.80
C ASP A 50 -16.49 -2.59 2.14
N LYS A 51 -17.00 -1.36 2.17
CA LYS A 51 -16.91 -0.45 3.33
C LYS A 51 -17.70 -0.96 4.53
N ASP A 52 -18.70 -1.81 4.33
CA ASP A 52 -19.51 -2.38 5.41
C ASP A 52 -18.71 -3.39 6.26
N ARG A 53 -17.57 -3.85 5.74
CA ARG A 53 -16.65 -4.78 6.42
C ARG A 53 -15.47 -4.07 7.08
N LEU A 54 -15.40 -2.75 7.00
CA LEU A 54 -14.36 -1.94 7.62
C LEU A 54 -14.87 -1.37 8.93
N GLU A 55 -14.04 -1.42 9.97
CA GLU A 55 -14.32 -0.69 11.21
C GLU A 55 -14.17 0.82 11.00
N SER A 56 -13.15 1.23 10.25
CA SER A 56 -12.89 2.63 9.90
C SER A 56 -11.98 2.77 8.67
N ILE A 57 -12.01 3.95 8.06
CA ILE A 57 -11.03 4.41 7.07
C ILE A 57 -10.34 5.62 7.71
N GLY A 58 -9.00 5.63 7.71
CA GLY A 58 -8.24 6.77 8.22
C GLY A 58 -8.53 8.04 7.40
N GLU A 59 -8.58 9.19 8.07
CA GLU A 59 -8.85 10.48 7.42
C GLU A 59 -7.61 11.12 6.77
N GLU A 60 -6.43 10.53 6.97
CA GLU A 60 -5.16 11.05 6.48
C GLU A 60 -4.80 10.45 5.11
N ASP A 61 -4.58 11.32 4.12
CA ASP A 61 -3.87 10.96 2.90
C ASP A 61 -2.39 10.82 3.22
N LEU A 62 -1.83 9.63 2.98
CA LEU A 62 -0.44 9.31 3.29
C LEU A 62 0.36 9.07 2.01
N ASP A 63 1.49 9.76 1.89
CA ASP A 63 2.46 9.49 0.84
C ASP A 63 3.27 8.22 1.15
N LEU A 64 3.62 7.48 0.08
CA LEU A 64 4.58 6.38 0.18
C LEU A 64 5.99 6.93 0.40
N GLU A 65 6.55 6.65 1.58
CA GLU A 65 7.89 7.07 1.97
C GLU A 65 8.89 5.91 1.99
N PHE A 66 10.14 6.20 1.67
CA PHE A 66 11.23 5.24 1.69
C PHE A 66 12.36 5.74 2.59
N ASP A 67 13.04 4.82 3.27
CA ASP A 67 14.25 5.13 4.03
C ASP A 67 15.46 5.41 3.12
N SER A 68 16.59 5.77 3.71
CA SER A 68 17.83 6.06 2.98
C SER A 68 18.42 4.87 2.22
N ARG A 69 17.93 3.65 2.49
CA ARG A 69 18.34 2.40 1.81
C ARG A 69 17.32 1.97 0.74
N GLY A 70 16.20 2.70 0.60
CA GLY A 70 15.11 2.41 -0.32
C GLY A 70 14.11 1.37 0.20
N GLY A 71 14.14 1.06 1.51
CA GLY A 71 13.12 0.25 2.18
C GLY A 71 11.85 1.06 2.42
N LEU A 72 10.68 0.45 2.25
CA LEU A 72 9.39 1.10 2.46
C LEU A 72 9.15 1.37 3.95
N ILE A 73 8.85 2.62 4.29
CA ILE A 73 8.50 3.00 5.67
C ILE A 73 7.04 2.61 5.92
N SER A 74 6.83 1.46 6.56
CA SER A 74 5.49 0.97 6.87
C SER A 74 4.81 1.80 7.97
N ARG A 75 3.71 2.48 7.63
CA ARG A 75 2.80 3.10 8.61
C ARG A 75 1.67 2.17 9.07
N VAL A 76 1.61 0.94 8.55
CA VAL A 76 0.65 -0.09 9.00
C VAL A 76 1.05 -0.57 10.40
N SER A 77 0.31 -0.10 11.41
CA SER A 77 0.39 -0.56 12.79
C SER A 77 -0.49 -1.79 13.01
N ASN A 78 0.00 -2.78 13.75
CA ASN A 78 -0.92 -3.77 14.36
C ASN A 78 -1.70 -3.01 15.42
N VAL A 79 -3.01 -2.84 15.22
CA VAL A 79 -3.88 -2.42 16.31
C VAL A 79 -3.86 -3.56 17.32
N ARG A 80 -3.21 -3.34 18.47
CA ARG A 80 -3.29 -4.27 19.60
C ARG A 80 -4.65 -4.05 20.24
N GLY A 81 -5.58 -4.96 19.96
CA GLY A 81 -6.78 -5.11 20.78
C GLY A 81 -6.43 -5.53 22.20
#